data_AF-A0A0A1ZLL7-F1
#
_entry.id   AF-A0A0A1ZLL7-F1
#
_cell.length_a   1.000
_cell.length_b   1.000
_cell.length_c   1.000
_cell.angle_alpha   90.00
_cell.angle_beta   90.00
_cell.angle_gamma   90.00
#
_symmetry.space_group_name_H-M   'P 1'
#
loop_
_entity.id
_entity.type
_entity.pdbx_description
1 polymer ?
#
loop_
_entity_poly.entity_id
_entity_poly.type
_entity_poly.pdbx_seq_one_letter_code
_entity_poly.pdbx_strand_id
1 'polypeptide(L)'
;MEVDVLTNRLRNIKQSYITTNNQGLKERLFSENKNIFKRINEIFTVAEQLNKTSKFEKFSFSNLLIEKTKRALNENKFESNLFFP
;
A
#
# COMPACT_ATOMS: atom_id res chain seq x y z
N MET A 1 -5.43 11.57 -2.35
CA MET A 1 -4.58 11.11 -3.47
C MET A 1 -4.72 9.60 -3.62
N GLU A 2 -4.33 9.00 -4.76
CA GLU A 2 -4.47 7.55 -5.02
C GLU A 2 -3.94 6.69 -3.87
N VAL A 3 -2.74 6.99 -3.36
CA VAL A 3 -2.11 6.26 -2.23
C VAL A 3 -2.99 6.26 -0.98
N ASP A 4 -3.69 7.36 -0.68
CA ASP A 4 -4.56 7.45 0.50
C ASP A 4 -5.78 6.53 0.34
N VAL A 5 -6.36 6.49 -0.86
CA VAL A 5 -7.50 5.61 -1.20
C VAL A 5 -7.08 4.14 -1.12
N LEU A 6 -5.93 3.80 -1.70
CA LEU A 6 -5.38 2.44 -1.65
C LEU A 6 -5.05 2.02 -0.21
N THR A 7 -4.51 2.91 0.61
CA THR A 7 -4.23 2.65 2.03
C THR A 7 -5.51 2.38 2.82
N ASN A 8 -6.57 3.19 2.59
CA ASN A 8 -7.87 2.94 3.21
C ASN A 8 -8.48 1.61 2.74
N ARG A 9 -8.29 1.26 1.46
CA ARG A 9 -8.78 -0.03 0.95
C ARG A 9 -8.07 -1.21 1.60
N LEU A 10 -6.75 -1.14 1.82
CA LEU A 10 -6.00 -2.17 2.56
C LEU A 10 -6.56 -2.37 3.98
N ARG A 11 -6.86 -1.27 4.69
CA ARG A 11 -7.48 -1.32 6.03
C ARG A 11 -8.86 -1.99 6.00
N ASN A 12 -9.68 -1.69 4.99
CA ASN A 12 -11.00 -2.29 4.84
C ASN A 12 -10.91 -3.79 4.48
N ILE A 13 -9.97 -4.17 3.61
CA ILE A 13 -9.71 -5.57 3.24
C ILE A 13 -9.30 -6.35 4.48
N LYS A 14 -8.37 -5.82 5.27
CA LYS A 14 -7.93 -6.41 6.54
C LYS A 14 -9.10 -6.68 7.48
N GLN A 15 -9.91 -5.66 7.76
CA GLN A 15 -11.07 -5.81 8.63
C GLN A 15 -12.04 -6.88 8.10
N SER A 16 -12.32 -6.84 6.80
CA SER A 16 -13.24 -7.79 6.15
C SER A 16 -12.70 -9.23 6.16
N TYR A 17 -11.38 -9.40 6.01
CA TYR A 17 -10.72 -10.70 6.02
C TYR A 17 -10.80 -11.35 7.40
N ILE A 18 -10.63 -10.57 8.47
CA ILE A 18 -10.71 -11.04 9.86
C ILE A 18 -12.15 -11.40 10.23
N THR A 19 -13.14 -10.63 9.77
CA THR A 19 -14.54 -10.84 10.18
C THR A 19 -15.30 -11.89 9.37
N THR A 20 -14.85 -12.19 8.15
CA THR A 20 -15.55 -13.16 7.29
C THR A 20 -15.16 -14.60 7.61
N ASN A 21 -16.13 -15.51 7.59
CA ASN A 21 -15.90 -16.96 7.60
C ASN A 21 -15.95 -17.58 6.19
N ASN A 22 -16.29 -16.80 5.17
CA ASN A 22 -16.38 -17.29 3.80
C ASN A 22 -14.97 -17.43 3.19
N GLN A 23 -14.56 -18.67 2.90
CA GLN A 23 -13.23 -18.98 2.38
C GLN A 23 -12.96 -18.37 0.99
N GLY A 24 -13.92 -18.45 0.06
CA GLY A 24 -13.77 -17.87 -1.27
C GLY A 24 -13.65 -16.35 -1.23
N LEU A 25 -14.31 -15.69 -0.27
CA LEU A 25 -14.14 -14.26 -0.04
C LEU A 25 -12.74 -13.93 0.51
N LYS A 26 -12.20 -14.76 1.42
CA LYS A 26 -10.83 -14.59 1.94
C LYS A 26 -9.79 -14.65 0.81
N GLU A 27 -9.89 -15.63 -0.09
CA GLU A 27 -8.97 -15.76 -1.22
C GLU A 27 -9.01 -14.54 -2.15
N ARG A 28 -10.22 -14.02 -2.44
CA ARG A 28 -10.41 -12.81 -3.24
C ARG A 28 -9.80 -11.58 -2.56
N LEU A 29 -10.07 -11.41 -1.27
CA LEU A 29 -9.51 -10.32 -0.47
C LEU A 29 -7.98 -10.38 -0.41
N PHE A 30 -7.40 -11.57 -0.29
CA PHE A 30 -5.94 -11.78 -0.33
C PHE A 30 -5.34 -11.39 -1.68
N SER A 31 -5.95 -11.83 -2.79
CA SER A 31 -5.50 -11.47 -4.14
C SER A 31 -5.59 -9.96 -4.38
N GLU A 32 -6.68 -9.33 -3.94
CA GLU A 32 -6.85 -7.88 -4.01
C GLU A 32 -5.78 -7.14 -3.19
N ASN A 33 -5.53 -7.58 -1.95
CA ASN A 33 -4.49 -7.03 -1.09
C ASN A 33 -3.11 -7.05 -1.78
N LYS A 34 -2.74 -8.17 -2.40
CA LYS A 34 -1.48 -8.32 -3.14
C LYS A 34 -1.38 -7.35 -4.32
N ASN A 35 -2.46 -7.18 -5.07
CA ASN A 35 -2.49 -6.26 -6.22
C ASN A 35 -2.36 -4.80 -5.78
N ILE A 36 -3.05 -4.40 -4.71
CA ILE A 36 -2.95 -3.05 -4.17
C ILE A 36 -1.54 -2.79 -3.64
N PHE A 37 -0.94 -3.75 -2.93
CA PHE A 37 0.43 -3.62 -2.44
C PHE A 37 1.44 -3.45 -3.58
N LYS A 38 1.27 -4.18 -4.69
CA LYS A 38 2.06 -3.99 -5.91
C LYS A 38 1.90 -2.58 -6.47
N ARG A 39 0.67 -2.07 -6.56
CA ARG A 39 0.39 -0.72 -7.06
C ARG A 39 1.05 0.37 -6.19
N ILE A 40 1.00 0.25 -4.87
CA ILE A 40 1.67 1.20 -3.97
C ILE A 40 3.19 1.18 -4.16
N ASN A 41 3.79 0.01 -4.37
CA ASN A 41 5.23 -0.10 -4.69
C ASN A 41 5.57 0.56 -6.04
N GLU A 42 4.75 0.37 -7.07
CA GLU A 42 4.96 1.04 -8.37
C GLU A 42 4.94 2.55 -8.22
N ILE A 43 3.96 3.10 -7.48
CA ILE A 43 3.87 4.54 -7.19
C ILE A 43 5.12 5.01 -6.42
N PHE A 44 5.59 4.23 -5.44
CA PHE A 44 6.80 4.53 -4.69
C PHE A 44 8.02 4.63 -5.61
N THR A 45 8.24 3.64 -6.48
CA THR A 45 9.37 3.62 -7.42
C THR A 45 9.35 4.81 -8.37
N VAL A 46 8.18 5.14 -8.93
CA VAL A 46 8.04 6.32 -9.80
C VAL A 46 8.31 7.62 -9.02
N ALA A 47 7.80 7.73 -7.79
CA ALA A 47 8.04 8.89 -6.94
C ALA A 47 9.52 9.06 -6.61
N GLU A 48 10.24 7.97 -6.32
CA GLU A 48 11.69 7.99 -6.11
C GLU A 48 12.46 8.43 -7.36
N GLN A 49 12.08 7.94 -8.54
CA GLN A 49 12.71 8.34 -9.81
C GLN A 49 12.49 9.83 -10.08
N LEU A 50 11.26 10.32 -9.94
CA LEU A 50 10.93 11.72 -10.11
C LEU A 50 11.73 12.59 -9.14
N ASN A 51 11.81 12.19 -7.87
CA ASN A 51 12.56 12.92 -6.86
C ASN A 51 14.07 13.00 -7.15
N LYS A 52 14.66 11.94 -7.72
CA LYS A 52 16.08 11.95 -8.14
C LYS A 52 16.35 12.92 -9.30
N THR A 53 15.35 13.16 -10.14
CA THR A 53 15.47 14.01 -11.33
C THR A 53 15.21 15.48 -10.99
N SER A 54 14.33 15.74 -10.02
CA SER A 54 14.01 17.07 -9.49
C SER A 54 14.99 17.49 -8.37
N LYS A 55 16.26 17.74 -8.71
CA LYS A 55 17.35 18.03 -7.74
C LYS A 55 17.23 19.35 -6.95
N PHE A 56 16.30 20.25 -7.30
CA PHE A 56 16.34 21.65 -6.86
C PHE A 56 15.18 22.11 -5.95
N GLU A 57 14.18 21.28 -5.67
CA GLU A 57 13.04 21.66 -4.82
C GLU A 57 13.14 21.07 -3.41
N LYS A 58 13.24 21.93 -2.39
CA LYS A 58 13.25 21.57 -0.96
C LYS A 58 11.95 20.87 -0.50
N PHE A 59 10.84 21.08 -1.21
CA PHE A 59 9.54 20.47 -0.94
C PHE A 59 8.91 20.09 -2.29
N SER A 60 9.11 18.85 -2.72
CA SER A 60 8.54 18.31 -3.95
C SER A 60 7.33 17.43 -3.63
N PHE A 61 6.33 17.44 -4.51
CA PHE A 61 5.20 16.50 -4.42
C PHE A 61 5.67 15.04 -4.41
N SER A 62 6.77 14.74 -5.10
CA SER A 62 7.40 13.41 -5.10
C SER A 62 7.92 13.01 -3.73
N ASN A 63 8.52 13.92 -2.93
CA ASN A 63 8.91 13.64 -1.55
C ASN A 63 7.71 13.27 -0.67
N LEU A 64 6.60 14.03 -0.76
CA LEU A 64 5.38 13.71 -0.02
C LEU A 64 4.82 12.34 -0.43
N LEU A 65 4.85 12.04 -1.73
CA LEU A 65 4.36 10.77 -2.26
C LEU A 65 5.21 9.59 -1.78
N ILE A 66 6.55 9.72 -1.77
CA ILE A 66 7.48 8.73 -1.19
C ILE A 66 7.13 8.45 0.27
N GLU A 67 6.97 9.49 1.09
CA GLU A 67 6.67 9.32 2.52
C GLU A 67 5.31 8.65 2.74
N LYS A 68 4.29 9.01 1.95
CA LYS A 68 2.97 8.37 2.01
C LYS A 68 3.05 6.89 1.62
N THR A 69 3.73 6.55 0.53
CA THR A 69 3.85 5.15 0.10
C THR A 69 4.69 4.33 1.08
N LYS A 70 5.79 4.88 1.62
CA LYS A 70 6.60 4.20 2.65
C LYS A 70 5.75 3.88 3.88
N ARG A 71 4.96 4.84 4.35
CA ARG A 71 4.05 4.63 5.49
C ARG A 71 3.03 3.52 5.18
N ALA A 72 2.38 3.59 4.02
CA ALA A 72 1.40 2.58 3.61
C ALA A 72 2.02 1.17 3.52
N LEU A 73 3.23 1.05 2.98
CA LEU A 73 3.94 -0.22 2.89
C LEU A 73 4.33 -0.75 4.27
N ASN A 74 4.80 0.09 5.18
CA ASN A 74 5.20 -0.29 6.53
C ASN A 74 4.01 -0.75 7.39
N GLU A 75 2.88 -0.04 7.32
CA GLU A 75 1.63 -0.41 8.03
C GLU A 75 1.14 -1.82 7.62
N ASN A 76 1.38 -2.22 6.38
CA ASN A 76 0.90 -3.49 5.83
C ASN A 76 1.98 -4.59 5.77
N LYS A 77 3.26 -4.26 6.01
CA LYS A 77 4.38 -5.22 6.04
C LYS A 77 4.32 -6.17 7.23
N PHE A 78 3.72 -5.74 8.34
CA PHE A 78 3.72 -6.48 9.60
C PHE A 78 2.73 -7.66 9.66
N GLU A 79 1.84 -7.79 8.68
CA GLU A 79 0.78 -8.81 8.74
C GLU A 79 1.00 -10.04 7.87
N SER A 80 2.13 -10.12 7.16
CA SER A 80 2.58 -11.41 6.61
C SER A 80 2.78 -12.47 7.71
N ASN A 81 2.96 -12.07 8.97
CA ASN A 81 3.06 -12.98 10.12
C ASN A 81 1.73 -13.20 10.87
N LEU A 82 0.66 -12.44 10.57
CA LEU A 82 -0.66 -12.60 11.19
C LEU A 82 -1.65 -13.38 10.31
N PHE A 83 -1.39 -13.45 8.99
CA PHE A 83 -2.20 -14.20 8.03
C PHE A 83 -1.60 -15.55 7.61
N PHE A 84 -0.44 -15.91 8.17
CA PHE A 84 0.19 -17.21 8.05
C PHE A 84 0.58 -17.71 9.46
N PRO A 85 -0.31 -18.40 10.19
CA PRO A 85 0.12 -19.33 11.23
C PRO A 85 0.88 -20.52 10.63
#